data_AF-A0A951Q848-F1
#
_entry.id   AF-A0A951Q848-F1
#
_cell.length_a   1.000
_cell.length_b   1.000
_cell.length_c   1.000
_cell.angle_alpha   90.00
_cell.angle_beta   90.00
_cell.angle_gamma   90.00
#
_symmetry.space_group_name_H-M   'P 1'
#
loop_
_entity.id
_entity.type
_entity.pdbx_description
1 polymer ?
#
loop_
_entity_poly.entity_id
_entity_poly.type
_entity_poly.pdbx_seq_one_letter_code
_entity_poly.pdbx_strand_id
1 'polypeptide(L)'
;MKTEFSSLVTKSLVLSIATTPLNNQKDICQPLANLFPLLEGTEIFPQQGEQLIQLHNEIRFQIEEILTPIQLHQFAASLEEGGNFKDAVCVMNLSSQEWTQLRQVFQSSCLKLAVLFTSEQEKQILQSLQNRYKNKRIRNEEIVKRLTSLLSIPQQPSTDSGIG
;
A
#
# COMPACT_ATOMS: atom_id res chain seq x y z
N MET A 1 1.14 -54.18 -66.02
CA MET A 1 2.46 -53.57 -65.71
C MET A 1 2.30 -52.79 -64.43
N LYS A 2 2.82 -53.32 -63.31
CA LYS A 2 4.12 -52.97 -62.70
C LYS A 2 4.02 -51.62 -61.95
N THR A 3 3.81 -51.66 -60.62
CA THR A 3 4.81 -51.40 -59.53
C THR A 3 4.79 -49.91 -59.12
N GLU A 4 4.80 -49.42 -57.87
CA GLU A 4 5.41 -49.84 -56.60
C GLU A 4 4.67 -49.21 -55.38
N PHE A 5 4.87 -49.83 -54.21
CA PHE A 5 4.62 -49.31 -52.85
C PHE A 5 5.70 -48.29 -52.41
N SER A 6 5.35 -47.34 -51.52
CA SER A 6 6.26 -46.69 -50.54
C SER A 6 5.43 -45.94 -49.48
N SER A 7 5.25 -46.50 -48.28
CA SER A 7 5.97 -46.18 -47.01
C SER A 7 5.55 -44.83 -46.40
N LEU A 8 4.69 -44.79 -45.38
CA LEU A 8 4.98 -44.96 -43.93
C LEU A 8 5.95 -43.90 -43.38
N VAL A 9 5.48 -43.02 -42.49
CA VAL A 9 5.93 -42.86 -41.08
C VAL A 9 5.10 -41.78 -40.37
N THR A 10 4.39 -42.25 -39.36
CA THR A 10 3.78 -41.52 -38.26
C THR A 10 4.79 -40.64 -37.53
N LYS A 11 4.48 -39.36 -37.31
CA LYS A 11 5.02 -38.60 -36.17
C LYS A 11 3.90 -37.75 -35.56
N SER A 12 3.21 -38.34 -34.59
CA SER A 12 2.38 -37.62 -33.62
C SER A 12 3.27 -36.63 -32.89
N LEU A 13 3.09 -35.34 -33.13
CA LEU A 13 3.64 -34.32 -32.27
C LEU A 13 2.75 -34.28 -31.02
N VAL A 14 3.15 -35.03 -29.98
CA VAL A 14 2.64 -34.83 -28.63
C VAL A 14 3.09 -33.43 -28.23
N LEU A 15 2.18 -32.47 -28.33
CA LEU A 15 2.38 -31.13 -27.84
C LEU A 15 2.33 -31.22 -26.31
N SER A 16 3.49 -31.53 -25.71
CA SER A 16 3.70 -31.38 -24.28
C SER A 16 3.59 -29.88 -23.97
N ILE A 17 2.38 -29.44 -23.65
CA ILE A 17 2.19 -28.18 -22.96
C ILE A 17 2.82 -28.35 -21.59
N ALA A 18 4.08 -27.92 -21.46
CA ALA A 18 4.66 -27.66 -20.16
C ALA A 18 3.85 -26.51 -19.55
N THR A 19 2.76 -26.85 -18.86
CA THR A 19 2.13 -25.98 -17.88
C THR A 19 3.17 -25.75 -16.80
N THR A 20 4.02 -24.75 -17.00
CA THR A 20 4.69 -24.09 -15.91
C THR A 20 3.57 -23.50 -15.05
N PRO A 21 3.41 -23.92 -13.78
CA PRO A 21 2.54 -23.18 -12.89
C PRO A 21 3.15 -21.79 -12.78
N LEU A 22 2.39 -20.79 -13.24
CA LEU A 22 2.72 -19.37 -13.16
C LEU A 22 2.70 -18.96 -11.68
N ASN A 23 3.73 -19.33 -10.94
CA ASN A 23 3.98 -18.89 -9.58
C ASN A 23 4.70 -17.53 -9.63
N ASN A 24 3.98 -16.48 -10.02
CA ASN A 24 4.46 -15.10 -10.00
C ASN A 24 3.36 -14.15 -9.50
N GLN A 25 2.78 -14.47 -8.35
CA GLN A 25 1.70 -13.66 -7.76
C GLN A 25 2.15 -12.85 -6.53
N LYS A 26 3.45 -12.80 -6.26
CA LYS A 26 4.01 -12.10 -5.10
C LYS A 26 4.35 -10.63 -5.37
N ASP A 27 4.57 -10.26 -6.64
CA ASP A 27 5.03 -8.90 -7.00
C ASP A 27 3.89 -7.89 -7.19
N ILE A 28 2.64 -8.34 -7.38
CA ILE A 28 1.50 -7.45 -7.63
C ILE A 28 0.92 -6.88 -6.31
N CYS A 29 1.14 -7.55 -5.18
CA CYS A 29 0.61 -7.12 -3.88
C CYS A 29 1.37 -5.93 -3.26
N GLN A 30 2.63 -5.70 -3.64
CA GLN A 30 3.47 -4.62 -3.11
C GLN A 30 3.00 -3.20 -3.57
N PRO A 31 2.74 -2.95 -4.87
CA PRO A 31 2.31 -1.63 -5.35
C PRO A 31 1.00 -1.13 -4.75
N LEU A 32 0.09 -2.03 -4.41
CA LEU A 32 -1.26 -1.67 -3.99
C LEU A 32 -1.35 -1.40 -2.48
N ALA A 33 -0.65 -2.18 -1.66
CA ALA A 33 -0.54 -1.91 -0.22
C ALA A 33 0.12 -0.55 0.06
N ASN A 34 0.98 -0.08 -0.86
CA ASN A 34 1.59 1.25 -0.82
C ASN A 34 0.58 2.39 -1.09
N LEU A 35 -0.38 2.17 -1.99
CA LEU A 35 -1.48 3.12 -2.23
C LEU A 35 -2.47 3.15 -1.07
N PHE A 36 -2.76 1.97 -0.53
CA PHE A 36 -3.69 1.79 0.55
C PHE A 36 -2.98 1.12 1.71
N PRO A 37 -2.34 1.89 2.60
CA PRO A 37 -1.73 1.38 3.83
C PRO A 37 -2.73 0.59 4.71
N LEU A 38 -4.02 0.73 4.43
CA LEU A 38 -5.13 -0.01 5.00
C LEU A 38 -5.08 -1.51 4.68
N LEU A 39 -4.46 -1.89 3.55
CA LEU A 39 -4.39 -3.26 3.03
C LEU A 39 -3.13 -4.01 3.44
N GLU A 40 -2.15 -3.31 3.98
CA GLU A 40 -0.91 -3.92 4.45
C GLU A 40 -1.23 -4.97 5.54
N GLY A 41 -0.91 -6.22 5.22
CA GLY A 41 -1.20 -7.40 6.06
C GLY A 41 -2.48 -8.16 5.70
N THR A 42 -3.22 -7.76 4.65
CA THR A 42 -4.42 -8.45 4.19
C THR A 42 -4.08 -9.36 3.00
N GLU A 43 -4.55 -10.61 3.01
CA GLU A 43 -4.41 -11.49 1.85
C GLU A 43 -5.32 -11.00 0.71
N ILE A 44 -4.72 -10.64 -0.42
CA ILE A 44 -5.44 -10.23 -1.63
C ILE A 44 -5.60 -11.47 -2.53
N PHE A 45 -6.83 -11.78 -2.91
CA PHE A 45 -7.10 -12.93 -3.75
C PHE A 45 -6.73 -12.66 -5.22
N PRO A 46 -6.32 -13.70 -5.98
CA PRO A 46 -5.99 -13.61 -7.41
C PRO A 46 -6.99 -12.84 -8.27
N GLN A 47 -8.28 -13.05 -8.01
CA GLN A 47 -9.39 -12.50 -8.78
C GLN A 47 -9.61 -11.01 -8.51
N GLN A 48 -9.18 -10.50 -7.34
CA GLN A 48 -9.24 -9.08 -7.00
C GLN A 48 -8.08 -8.31 -7.63
N GLY A 49 -6.98 -8.99 -7.98
CA GLY A 49 -5.76 -8.35 -8.49
C GLY A 49 -6.00 -7.46 -9.70
N GLU A 50 -6.80 -7.90 -10.68
CA GLU A 50 -7.06 -7.13 -11.90
C GLU A 50 -7.89 -5.87 -11.62
N GLN A 51 -8.94 -5.97 -10.81
CA GLN A 51 -9.77 -4.83 -10.39
C GLN A 51 -8.97 -3.82 -9.57
N LEU A 52 -8.03 -4.31 -8.75
CA LEU A 52 -7.17 -3.47 -7.94
C LEU A 52 -6.09 -2.77 -8.78
N ILE A 53 -5.54 -3.42 -9.81
CA ILE A 53 -4.65 -2.78 -10.79
C ILE A 53 -5.39 -1.68 -11.55
N GLN A 54 -6.63 -1.93 -11.98
CA GLN A 54 -7.44 -0.92 -12.65
C GLN A 54 -7.69 0.28 -11.75
N LEU A 55 -8.06 0.04 -10.48
CA LEU A 55 -8.24 1.10 -9.49
C LEU A 55 -6.93 1.86 -9.22
N HIS A 56 -5.78 1.17 -9.14
CA HIS A 56 -4.46 1.78 -9.02
C HIS A 56 -4.18 2.74 -10.18
N ASN A 57 -4.39 2.29 -11.42
CA ASN A 57 -4.15 3.10 -12.61
C ASN A 57 -5.10 4.29 -12.69
N GLU A 58 -6.37 4.10 -12.30
CA GLU A 58 -7.35 5.18 -12.25
C GLU A 58 -6.94 6.27 -11.24
N ILE A 59 -6.51 5.88 -10.03
CA ILE A 59 -6.02 6.81 -9.01
C ILE A 59 -4.81 7.58 -9.52
N ARG A 60 -3.85 6.86 -10.11
CA ARG A 60 -2.66 7.47 -10.68
C ARG A 60 -3.05 8.53 -11.70
N PHE A 61 -3.88 8.19 -12.67
CA PHE A 61 -4.33 9.13 -13.70
C PHE A 61 -4.99 10.38 -13.10
N GLN A 62 -5.90 10.22 -12.13
CA GLN A 62 -6.57 11.36 -11.48
C GLN A 62 -5.59 12.25 -10.70
N ILE A 63 -4.55 11.67 -10.10
CA ILE A 63 -3.50 12.44 -9.43
C ILE A 63 -2.67 13.20 -10.46
N GLU A 64 -2.28 12.57 -11.56
CA GLU A 64 -1.49 13.21 -12.63
C GLU A 64 -2.23 14.42 -13.24
N GLU A 65 -3.56 14.39 -13.32
CA GLU A 65 -4.37 15.54 -13.78
C GLU A 65 -4.43 16.72 -12.79
N ILE A 66 -4.20 16.48 -11.50
CA ILE A 66 -4.22 17.52 -10.46
C ILE A 66 -2.86 18.21 -10.36
N LEU A 67 -1.77 17.47 -10.60
CA LEU A 67 -0.42 17.96 -10.38
C LEU A 67 0.04 18.85 -11.54
N THR A 68 0.82 19.88 -11.20
CA THR A 68 1.58 20.64 -12.20
C THR A 68 2.67 19.76 -12.83
N PRO A 69 3.20 20.11 -14.02
CA PRO A 69 4.25 19.32 -14.67
C PRO A 69 5.50 19.08 -13.80
N ILE A 70 5.87 20.06 -12.96
CA ILE A 70 7.02 19.94 -12.05
C ILE A 70 6.71 18.95 -10.92
N GLN A 71 5.53 19.07 -10.30
CA GLN A 71 5.08 18.15 -9.25
C GLN A 71 4.90 16.73 -9.79
N LEU A 72 4.39 16.58 -11.01
CA LEU A 72 4.26 15.29 -11.69
C LEU A 72 5.62 14.59 -11.83
N HIS A 73 6.67 15.33 -12.20
CA HIS A 73 8.02 14.76 -12.28
C HIS A 73 8.54 14.32 -10.90
N GLN A 74 8.31 15.12 -9.85
CA GLN A 74 8.69 14.76 -8.47
C GLN A 74 7.94 13.52 -7.99
N PHE A 75 6.65 13.45 -8.33
CA PHE A 75 5.78 12.34 -8.00
C PHE A 75 6.24 11.04 -8.69
N ALA A 76 6.48 11.09 -10.00
CA ALA A 76 6.99 9.93 -10.76
C ALA A 76 8.34 9.44 -10.23
N ALA A 77 9.28 10.35 -9.98
CA ALA A 77 10.59 10.00 -9.42
C ALA A 77 10.48 9.32 -8.05
N SER A 78 9.61 9.83 -7.17
CA SER A 78 9.41 9.23 -5.83
C SER A 78 8.83 7.82 -5.91
N LEU A 79 7.98 7.54 -6.90
CA LEU A 79 7.45 6.18 -7.13
C LEU A 79 8.50 5.24 -7.74
N GLU A 80 9.33 5.73 -8.66
CA GLU A 80 10.43 4.95 -9.26
C GLU A 80 11.49 4.54 -8.22
N GLU A 81 11.72 5.37 -7.21
CA GLU A 81 12.60 5.07 -6.06
C GLU A 81 12.00 4.05 -5.08
N GLY A 82 10.82 3.50 -5.37
CA GLY A 82 10.13 2.53 -4.51
C GLY A 82 9.34 3.18 -3.36
N GLY A 83 9.17 4.51 -3.39
CA GLY A 83 8.30 5.23 -2.48
C GLY A 83 6.84 4.85 -2.65
N ASN A 84 6.06 5.01 -1.57
CA ASN A 84 4.61 4.86 -1.65
C ASN A 84 3.94 6.17 -2.06
N PHE A 85 2.72 6.09 -2.61
CA PHE A 85 1.96 7.26 -3.07
C PHE A 85 1.79 8.34 -2.00
N LYS A 86 1.55 7.91 -0.76
CA LYS A 86 1.33 8.85 0.35
C LYS A 86 2.60 9.67 0.61
N ASP A 87 3.76 9.02 0.64
CA ASP A 87 5.02 9.69 0.88
C ASP A 87 5.39 10.58 -0.31
N ALA A 88 5.18 10.10 -1.54
CA ALA A 88 5.35 10.87 -2.77
C ALA A 88 4.48 12.15 -2.78
N VAL A 89 3.25 12.07 -2.29
CA VAL A 89 2.35 13.23 -2.14
C VAL A 89 2.76 14.15 -0.98
N CYS A 90 3.20 13.59 0.16
CA CYS A 90 3.57 14.40 1.34
C CYS A 90 4.80 15.28 1.14
N VAL A 91 5.73 14.88 0.25
CA VAL A 91 6.96 15.64 -0.01
C VAL A 91 6.77 16.77 -1.03
N MET A 92 5.66 16.77 -1.76
CA MET A 92 5.36 17.81 -2.74
C MET A 92 4.81 19.08 -2.09
N ASN A 93 5.21 20.22 -2.64
CA ASN A 93 4.63 21.51 -2.26
C ASN A 93 3.31 21.72 -3.00
N LEU A 94 2.23 21.20 -2.43
CA LEU A 94 0.89 21.23 -3.01
C LEU A 94 0.10 22.46 -2.51
N SER A 95 -0.66 23.08 -3.41
CA SER A 95 -1.61 24.13 -3.04
C SER A 95 -2.77 23.57 -2.20
N SER A 96 -3.48 24.44 -1.47
CA SER A 96 -4.66 24.01 -0.70
C SER A 96 -5.76 23.42 -1.60
N GLN A 97 -5.86 23.89 -2.85
CA GLN A 97 -6.81 23.36 -3.83
C GLN A 97 -6.40 21.97 -4.30
N GLU A 98 -5.13 21.76 -4.66
CA GLU A 98 -4.58 20.46 -5.05
C GLU A 98 -4.76 19.44 -3.90
N TRP A 99 -4.46 19.83 -2.67
CA TRP A 99 -4.70 19.01 -1.48
C TRP A 99 -6.15 18.57 -1.33
N THR A 100 -7.09 19.46 -1.62
CA THR A 100 -8.53 19.17 -1.53
C THR A 100 -8.94 18.19 -2.61
N GLN A 101 -8.48 18.37 -3.84
CA GLN A 101 -8.76 17.48 -4.97
C GLN A 101 -8.16 16.09 -4.73
N LEU A 102 -6.91 16.01 -4.29
CA LEU A 102 -6.26 14.74 -3.94
C LEU A 102 -7.01 14.01 -2.83
N ARG A 103 -7.48 14.73 -1.80
CA ARG A 103 -8.31 14.14 -0.74
C ARG A 103 -9.59 13.52 -1.30
N GLN A 104 -10.24 14.17 -2.26
CA GLN A 104 -11.45 13.64 -2.90
C GLN A 104 -11.17 12.38 -3.72
N VAL A 105 -10.06 12.35 -4.47
CA VAL A 105 -9.58 11.16 -5.19
C VAL A 105 -9.36 10.01 -4.22
N PHE A 106 -8.66 10.23 -3.11
CA PHE A 106 -8.42 9.18 -2.13
C PHE A 106 -9.71 8.70 -1.45
N GLN A 107 -10.63 9.61 -1.11
CA GLN A 107 -11.91 9.25 -0.48
C GLN A 107 -12.79 8.40 -1.41
N SER A 108 -12.94 8.81 -2.67
CA SER A 108 -13.73 8.05 -3.65
C SER A 108 -13.11 6.68 -3.92
N SER A 109 -11.78 6.61 -3.95
CA SER A 109 -11.04 5.38 -4.17
C SER A 109 -11.18 4.40 -3.01
N CYS A 110 -11.18 4.88 -1.76
CA CYS A 110 -11.47 4.06 -0.59
C CYS A 110 -12.87 3.43 -0.65
N LEU A 111 -13.87 4.17 -1.16
CA LEU A 111 -15.23 3.64 -1.33
C LEU A 111 -15.28 2.55 -2.40
N LYS A 112 -14.62 2.78 -3.55
CA LYS A 112 -14.51 1.75 -4.61
C LYS A 112 -13.80 0.50 -4.11
N LEU A 113 -12.74 0.71 -3.34
CA LEU A 113 -11.93 -0.35 -2.76
C LEU A 113 -12.74 -1.21 -1.77
N ALA A 114 -13.58 -0.60 -0.94
CA ALA A 114 -14.43 -1.32 0.01
C ALA A 114 -15.36 -2.35 -0.68
N VAL A 115 -15.90 -2.00 -1.86
CA VAL A 115 -16.78 -2.89 -2.63
C VAL A 115 -16.04 -4.13 -3.16
N LEU A 116 -14.71 -4.06 -3.29
CA LEU A 116 -13.90 -5.18 -3.78
C LEU A 116 -13.60 -6.22 -2.69
N PHE A 117 -13.83 -5.91 -1.42
CA PHE A 117 -13.52 -6.81 -0.31
C PHE A 117 -14.67 -7.72 0.07
N THR A 118 -14.31 -8.92 0.49
CA THR A 118 -15.23 -9.82 1.18
C THR A 118 -15.44 -9.33 2.62
N SER A 119 -16.56 -9.69 3.24
CA SER A 119 -16.86 -9.29 4.62
C SER A 119 -15.78 -9.76 5.63
N GLU A 120 -15.09 -10.87 5.36
CA GLU A 120 -13.98 -11.33 6.21
C GLU A 120 -12.73 -10.46 6.02
N GLN A 121 -12.41 -10.07 4.78
CA GLN A 121 -11.32 -9.12 4.52
C GLN A 121 -11.60 -7.74 5.14
N GLU A 122 -12.84 -7.25 5.07
CA GLU A 122 -13.25 -6.00 5.72
C GLU A 122 -13.00 -6.06 7.23
N LYS A 123 -13.33 -7.18 7.88
CA LYS A 123 -13.11 -7.39 9.31
C LYS A 123 -11.62 -7.37 9.67
N GLN A 124 -10.77 -8.02 8.85
CA GLN A 124 -9.32 -8.02 9.04
C GLN A 124 -8.73 -6.61 8.88
N ILE A 125 -9.18 -5.86 7.88
CA ILE A 125 -8.79 -4.47 7.66
C ILE A 125 -9.22 -3.61 8.86
N LEU A 126 -10.46 -3.75 9.32
CA LEU A 126 -10.98 -2.99 10.46
C LEU A 126 -10.19 -3.27 11.74
N GLN A 127 -9.87 -4.55 12.01
CA GLN A 127 -9.03 -4.93 13.15
C GLN A 127 -7.62 -4.35 13.03
N SER A 128 -7.03 -4.42 11.85
CA SER A 128 -5.71 -3.85 11.58
C SER A 128 -5.69 -2.33 11.81
N LEU A 129 -6.75 -1.63 11.39
CA LEU A 129 -6.92 -0.20 11.64
C LEU A 129 -7.05 0.11 13.13
N GLN A 130 -7.92 -0.61 13.84
CA GLN A 130 -8.11 -0.44 15.28
C GLN A 130 -6.78 -0.64 16.03
N ASN A 131 -6.00 -1.65 15.66
CA ASN A 131 -4.69 -1.92 16.23
C ASN A 131 -3.70 -0.78 15.95
N ARG A 132 -3.65 -0.27 14.71
CA ARG A 132 -2.81 0.88 14.36
C ARG A 132 -3.17 2.13 15.18
N TYR A 133 -4.46 2.44 15.34
CA TYR A 133 -4.91 3.58 16.15
C TYR A 133 -4.57 3.41 17.63
N LYS A 134 -4.78 2.22 18.21
CA LYS A 134 -4.42 1.92 19.59
C LYS A 134 -2.92 2.08 19.83
N ASN A 135 -2.09 1.55 18.93
CA ASN A 135 -0.63 1.63 19.03
C ASN A 135 -0.13 3.07 18.92
N LYS A 136 -0.73 3.88 18.04
CA LYS A 136 -0.38 5.31 17.92
C LYS A 136 -0.71 6.07 19.20
N ARG A 137 -1.85 5.80 19.84
CA ARG A 137 -2.22 6.41 21.12
C ARG A 137 -1.22 6.05 22.22
N ILE A 138 -0.89 4.77 22.36
CA ILE A 138 0.10 4.28 23.35
C ILE A 138 1.45 4.97 23.15
N ARG A 139 1.94 5.05 21.90
CA ARG A 139 3.21 5.73 21.60
C ARG A 139 3.18 7.21 21.99
N ASN A 140 2.07 7.91 21.70
CA ASN A 140 1.93 9.31 22.06
C ASN A 140 1.90 9.51 23.58
N GLU A 141 1.20 8.65 24.32
CA GLU A 141 1.20 8.66 25.79
C GLU A 141 2.60 8.43 26.36
N GLU A 142 3.38 7.51 25.78
CA GLU A 142 4.76 7.25 26.20
C GLU A 142 5.67 8.46 25.94
N ILE A 143 5.54 9.11 24.78
CA ILE A 143 6.29 10.33 24.45
C ILE A 143 5.96 11.43 25.47
N VAL A 144 4.67 11.67 25.74
CA VAL A 144 4.25 12.67 26.73
C VAL A 144 4.80 12.33 28.12
N LYS A 145 4.75 11.06 28.53
CA LYS A 145 5.31 10.62 29.82
C LYS A 145 6.83 10.84 29.90
N ARG A 146 7.57 10.52 28.84
CA ARG A 146 9.02 10.77 28.77
C ARG A 146 9.34 12.25 28.83
N LEU A 147 8.64 13.08 28.05
CA LEU A 147 8.81 14.54 28.08
C LEU A 147 8.47 15.11 29.46
N THR A 148 7.40 14.64 30.09
CA THR A 148 7.01 15.06 31.45
C THR A 148 8.05 14.64 32.49
N SER A 149 8.61 13.44 32.37
CA SER A 149 9.69 12.95 33.25
C SER A 149 10.99 13.73 33.08
N LEU A 150 11.29 14.23 31.87
CA LEU A 150 12.47 15.04 31.60
C LEU A 150 12.30 16.49 32.09
N LEU A 151 11.06 16.98 32.14
CA LEU A 151 10.73 18.34 32.59
C LEU A 151 10.39 18.42 34.09
N SER A 152 10.17 17.28 34.76
CA SER A 152 9.95 17.24 36.20
C SER A 152 11.28 17.44 36.93
N ILE A 153 11.54 18.67 37.37
CA ILE A 153 12.66 19.01 38.25
C ILE A 153 12.52 18.17 39.53
N PRO A 154 13.54 17.39 39.95
CA PRO A 154 13.48 16.72 41.23
C PRO A 154 13.37 17.80 42.32
N GLN A 155 12.26 17.82 43.05
CA GLN A 155 12.16 18.65 44.26
C GLN A 155 13.30 18.22 45.19
N GLN A 156 14.31 19.08 45.30
CA GLN A 156 15.38 18.93 46.26
C GLN A 156 14.75 18.79 47.65
N PRO A 157 15.19 17.82 48.47
CA PRO A 157 14.69 17.71 49.84
C PRO A 157 15.07 19.00 50.56
N SER A 158 14.06 19.76 50.98
CA SER A 158 14.22 20.92 51.84
C SER A 158 14.94 20.45 53.11
N THR A 159 16.20 20.84 53.25
CA THR A 159 16.96 20.67 54.48
C THR A 159 16.27 21.51 55.55
N ASP A 160 15.44 20.84 56.33
CA ASP A 160 15.00 21.30 57.63
C ASP A 160 16.24 21.42 58.52
N SER A 161 16.82 22.61 58.54
CA SER A 161 17.89 22.98 59.44
C SER A 161 17.26 23.40 60.77
N GLY A 162 16.80 22.39 61.52
CA GLY A 162 16.48 22.51 62.93
C GLY A 162 17.76 22.71 63.71
N ILE A 163 18.07 23.96 64.05
CA ILE A 163 19.13 24.34 64.98
C ILE A 163 18.74 23.84 66.38
N GLY A 164 19.62 23.04 66.98
CA GLY A 164 19.64 22.69 68.39
C GLY A 164 21.08 22.75 68.89
#